data_AF-A0A672PHZ5-F1
#
_entry.id   AF-A0A672PHZ5-F1
#
_cell.length_a   1.000
_cell.length_b   1.000
_cell.length_c   1.000
_cell.angle_alpha   90.00
_cell.angle_beta   90.00
_cell.angle_gamma   90.00
#
_symmetry.space_group_name_H-M   'P 1'
#
loop_
_entity.id
_entity.type
_entity.pdbx_description
1 polymer ?
#
loop_
_entity_poly.entity_id
_entity_poly.type
_entity_poly.pdbx_seq_one_letter_code
_entity_poly.pdbx_strand_id
1 'polypeptide(L)'
;MAPGALLLEAHKEYEKESQKADEYLREIKEQSLLSEAVRQCVEAAGHEHEPETQKTLLRAASFGKCFLSNFPPEQFVSMCRDLRVLNAVRDYTVGIPLSLTQFKQMTIQVLIDRLVYRKLYPLAIEVCCYLKTPEYQGVSRVLKHWACYKVQQKEESDEVIAKAVSVKLADAAGISYSEIATKAYESGRTELAIKLLEFEPRSGEQVPLLLKMKKSPLALSKAIESGDTDLVYTVVMYLKNELNRGDFFMMLRNQPVALSLYKQFCKHQEQDTLKDLFNQDDDHEELGNFYVKASYKEQRLEARIAHLQSAVDEYYKAKKEFSAKTTEDEMRLLRFQRKLEEEKGEQLVGFSLHDTMTTLLSVGLHKHVEQLYKDFRVPDKRFWWLRLKALAEKEDWEELEKFSKSKKSPIGYLVTDVLMI
;
A
#
# COMPACT_ATOMS: atom_id res chain seq x y z
N MET A 1 -72.12 1.79 -2.00
CA MET A 1 -70.96 1.58 -1.11
C MET A 1 -69.68 1.73 -1.92
N ALA A 2 -68.53 2.06 -1.30
CA ALA A 2 -67.27 2.09 -2.04
C ALA A 2 -66.92 0.69 -2.59
N PRO A 3 -66.33 0.55 -3.78
CA PRO A 3 -66.00 -0.75 -4.39
C PRO A 3 -65.17 -1.66 -3.48
N GLY A 4 -64.18 -1.11 -2.76
CA GLY A 4 -63.38 -1.87 -1.79
C GLY A 4 -64.16 -2.36 -0.57
N ALA A 5 -65.18 -1.62 -0.12
CA ALA A 5 -66.04 -2.05 0.99
C ALA A 5 -66.96 -3.20 0.57
N LEU A 6 -67.50 -3.15 -0.66
CA LEU A 6 -68.28 -4.26 -1.22
C LEU A 6 -67.44 -5.53 -1.36
N LEU A 7 -66.19 -5.41 -1.80
CA LEU A 7 -65.29 -6.55 -1.91
C LEU A 7 -64.92 -7.16 -0.55
N LEU A 8 -64.77 -6.32 0.49
CA LEU A 8 -64.55 -6.78 1.86
C LEU A 8 -65.77 -7.54 2.41
N GLU A 9 -66.98 -7.03 2.20
CA GLU A 9 -68.20 -7.73 2.61
C GLU A 9 -68.43 -9.01 1.80
N ALA A 10 -68.13 -9.02 0.50
CA ALA A 10 -68.13 -10.23 -0.32
C ALA A 10 -67.16 -11.29 0.23
N HIS A 11 -65.97 -10.89 0.68
CA HIS A 11 -65.00 -11.78 1.30
C HIS A 11 -65.49 -12.33 2.65
N LYS A 12 -66.10 -11.49 3.51
CA LYS A 12 -66.67 -11.94 4.78
C LYS A 12 -67.83 -12.92 4.59
N GLU A 13 -68.70 -12.68 3.62
CA GLU A 13 -69.80 -13.61 3.29
C GLU A 13 -69.27 -14.90 2.67
N TYR A 14 -68.17 -14.84 1.92
CA TYR A 14 -67.47 -16.02 1.43
C TYR A 14 -66.89 -16.86 2.58
N GLU A 15 -66.25 -16.25 3.58
CA GLU A 15 -65.77 -16.96 4.78
C GLU A 15 -66.91 -17.62 5.58
N LYS A 16 -68.15 -17.13 5.44
CA LYS A 16 -69.36 -17.71 6.05
C LYS A 16 -70.07 -18.74 5.16
N GLU A 17 -69.52 -19.09 4.01
CA GLU A 17 -70.12 -19.99 3.01
C GLU A 17 -71.51 -19.51 2.50
N SER A 18 -71.74 -18.19 2.52
CA SER A 18 -73.01 -17.56 2.14
C SER A 18 -73.07 -17.26 0.64
N GLN A 19 -74.21 -17.54 0.00
CA GLN A 19 -74.45 -17.27 -1.43
C GLN A 19 -74.38 -15.77 -1.79
N LYS A 20 -74.54 -14.89 -0.80
CA LYS A 20 -74.46 -13.43 -0.96
C LYS A 20 -73.08 -12.96 -1.45
N ALA A 21 -72.04 -13.76 -1.24
CA ALA A 21 -70.70 -13.46 -1.77
C ALA A 21 -70.68 -13.37 -3.30
N ASP A 22 -71.42 -14.23 -4.00
CA ASP A 22 -71.50 -14.23 -5.46
C ASP A 22 -72.35 -13.05 -5.98
N GLU A 23 -73.41 -12.67 -5.26
CA GLU A 23 -74.24 -11.50 -5.57
C GLU A 23 -73.39 -10.21 -5.53
N TYR A 24 -72.63 -10.00 -4.45
CA TYR A 24 -71.74 -8.83 -4.34
C TYR A 24 -70.60 -8.86 -5.36
N LEU A 25 -70.04 -10.04 -5.68
CA LEU A 25 -69.02 -10.15 -6.72
C LEU A 25 -69.56 -9.83 -8.13
N ARG A 26 -70.77 -10.29 -8.45
CA ARG A 26 -71.44 -9.96 -9.72
C ARG A 26 -71.70 -8.48 -9.84
N GLU A 27 -72.20 -7.84 -8.78
CA GLU A 27 -72.44 -6.40 -8.75
C GLU A 27 -71.15 -5.59 -9.05
N ILE A 28 -70.03 -5.97 -8.42
CA ILE A 28 -68.73 -5.32 -8.65
C ILE A 28 -68.20 -5.59 -10.07
N LYS A 29 -68.45 -6.80 -10.61
CA LYS A 29 -68.00 -7.21 -11.96
C LYS A 29 -68.82 -6.54 -13.07
N GLU A 30 -70.14 -6.43 -12.90
CA GLU A 30 -71.04 -5.74 -13.83
C GLU A 30 -70.69 -4.26 -13.97
N GLN A 31 -70.24 -3.64 -12.88
CA GLN A 31 -69.77 -2.25 -12.88
C GLN A 31 -68.33 -2.08 -13.41
N SER A 32 -67.62 -3.18 -13.74
CA SER A 32 -66.21 -3.17 -14.13
C SER A 32 -65.26 -2.51 -13.09
N LEU A 33 -65.66 -2.45 -11.82
CA LEU A 33 -64.92 -1.78 -10.74
C LEU A 33 -64.06 -2.74 -9.91
N LEU A 34 -63.97 -4.02 -10.29
CA LEU A 34 -63.27 -5.05 -9.53
C LEU A 34 -61.76 -4.76 -9.37
N SER A 35 -61.12 -4.22 -10.40
CA SER A 35 -59.71 -3.80 -10.35
C SER A 35 -59.49 -2.65 -9.37
N GLU A 36 -60.39 -1.69 -9.34
CA GLU A 36 -60.38 -0.57 -8.39
C GLU A 36 -60.67 -1.04 -6.96
N ALA A 37 -61.62 -1.96 -6.78
CA ALA A 37 -61.95 -2.54 -5.48
C ALA A 37 -60.73 -3.25 -4.85
N VAL A 38 -60.01 -4.06 -5.64
CA VAL A 38 -58.77 -4.70 -5.19
C VAL A 38 -57.72 -3.67 -4.82
N ARG A 39 -57.52 -2.61 -5.63
CA ARG A 39 -56.58 -1.53 -5.32
C ARG A 39 -56.96 -0.80 -4.03
N GLN A 40 -58.22 -0.45 -3.85
CA GLN A 40 -58.72 0.22 -2.65
C GLN A 40 -58.52 -0.64 -1.39
N CYS A 41 -58.76 -1.96 -1.46
CA CYS A 41 -58.48 -2.86 -0.33
C CYS A 41 -56.98 -2.90 0.02
N VAL A 42 -56.10 -2.92 -0.99
CA VAL A 42 -54.64 -2.90 -0.78
C VAL A 42 -54.18 -1.58 -0.17
N GLU A 43 -54.66 -0.44 -0.69
CA GLU A 43 -54.34 0.89 -0.16
C GLU A 43 -54.88 1.09 1.26
N ALA A 44 -56.12 0.67 1.52
CA ALA A 44 -56.74 0.73 2.84
C ALA A 44 -55.94 -0.09 3.88
N ALA A 45 -55.45 -1.27 3.50
CA ALA A 45 -54.58 -2.06 4.38
C ALA A 45 -53.30 -1.29 4.77
N GLY A 46 -52.79 -0.44 3.88
CA GLY A 46 -51.63 0.41 4.12
C GLY A 46 -51.84 1.51 5.17
N HIS A 47 -53.06 2.00 5.30
CA HIS A 47 -53.44 3.06 6.25
C HIS A 47 -53.88 2.53 7.61
N GLU A 48 -54.17 1.23 7.69
CA GLU A 48 -54.54 0.56 8.92
C GLU A 48 -53.32 0.24 9.79
N HIS A 49 -53.51 0.25 11.11
CA HIS A 49 -52.47 -0.05 12.10
C HIS A 49 -52.64 -1.42 12.75
N GLU A 50 -53.87 -1.94 12.83
CA GLU A 50 -54.15 -3.23 13.44
C GLU A 50 -53.80 -4.40 12.49
N PRO A 51 -52.91 -5.34 12.88
CA PRO A 51 -52.49 -6.44 12.01
C PRO A 51 -53.62 -7.37 11.56
N GLU A 52 -54.64 -7.58 12.40
CA GLU A 52 -55.79 -8.43 12.04
C GLU A 52 -56.63 -7.78 10.94
N THR A 53 -56.95 -6.49 11.07
CA THR A 53 -57.69 -5.72 10.07
C THR A 53 -56.90 -5.62 8.75
N GLN A 54 -55.59 -5.40 8.81
CA GLN A 54 -54.72 -5.44 7.62
C GLN A 54 -54.77 -6.80 6.90
N LYS A 55 -54.71 -7.92 7.64
CA LYS A 55 -54.81 -9.27 7.06
C LYS A 55 -56.15 -9.47 6.37
N THR A 56 -57.26 -9.06 6.98
CA THR A 56 -58.60 -9.21 6.39
C THR A 56 -58.73 -8.41 5.09
N LEU A 57 -58.22 -7.16 5.05
CA LEU A 57 -58.19 -6.34 3.84
C LEU A 57 -57.33 -6.95 2.73
N LEU A 58 -56.16 -7.50 3.06
CA LEU A 58 -55.29 -8.18 2.10
C LEU A 58 -55.88 -9.51 1.61
N ARG A 59 -56.59 -10.26 2.45
CA ARG A 59 -57.32 -11.47 2.04
C ARG A 59 -58.47 -11.14 1.10
N ALA A 60 -59.23 -10.08 1.37
CA ALA A 60 -60.27 -9.59 0.47
C ALA A 60 -59.69 -9.16 -0.89
N ALA A 61 -58.55 -8.46 -0.90
CA ALA A 61 -57.83 -8.12 -2.13
C ALA A 61 -57.34 -9.38 -2.88
N SER A 62 -56.82 -10.39 -2.17
CA SER A 62 -56.40 -11.67 -2.75
C SER A 62 -57.59 -12.45 -3.34
N PHE A 63 -58.74 -12.41 -2.69
CA PHE A 63 -59.98 -13.01 -3.17
C PHE A 63 -60.45 -12.34 -4.47
N GLY A 64 -60.51 -11.00 -4.52
CA GLY A 64 -60.87 -10.26 -5.72
C GLY A 64 -59.89 -10.48 -6.88
N LYS A 65 -58.60 -10.64 -6.58
CA LYS A 65 -57.55 -10.94 -7.58
C LYS A 65 -57.80 -12.24 -8.34
N CYS A 66 -58.37 -13.27 -7.70
CA CYS A 66 -58.65 -14.57 -8.35
C CYS A 66 -59.61 -14.46 -9.55
N PHE A 67 -60.43 -13.41 -9.58
CA PHE A 67 -61.42 -13.18 -10.64
C PHE A 67 -60.92 -12.21 -11.73
N LEU A 68 -59.67 -11.75 -11.66
CA LEU A 68 -59.03 -10.86 -12.61
C LEU A 68 -57.94 -11.59 -13.40
N SER A 69 -57.98 -11.50 -14.73
CA SER A 69 -57.01 -12.16 -15.61
C SER A 69 -55.65 -11.43 -15.70
N ASN A 70 -55.64 -10.09 -15.61
CA ASN A 70 -54.48 -9.24 -15.91
C ASN A 70 -54.15 -8.23 -14.78
N PHE A 71 -54.20 -8.64 -13.50
CA PHE A 71 -53.88 -7.73 -12.39
C PHE A 71 -52.36 -7.71 -12.07
N PRO A 72 -51.70 -6.53 -12.03
CA PRO A 72 -50.27 -6.44 -11.73
C PRO A 72 -49.99 -6.86 -10.28
N PRO A 73 -49.18 -7.91 -10.03
CA PRO A 73 -48.92 -8.41 -8.68
C PRO A 73 -48.05 -7.46 -7.83
N GLU A 74 -47.36 -6.52 -8.47
CA GLU A 74 -46.34 -5.65 -7.86
C GLU A 74 -46.87 -4.84 -6.68
N GLN A 75 -48.04 -4.20 -6.84
CA GLN A 75 -48.63 -3.36 -5.79
C GLN A 75 -49.02 -4.16 -4.54
N PHE A 76 -49.64 -5.34 -4.75
CA PHE A 76 -50.00 -6.24 -3.66
C PHE A 76 -48.78 -6.76 -2.92
N VAL A 77 -47.76 -7.20 -3.67
CA VAL A 77 -46.51 -7.73 -3.10
C VAL A 77 -45.73 -6.65 -2.36
N SER A 78 -45.64 -5.43 -2.93
CA SER A 78 -45.00 -4.29 -2.28
C SER A 78 -45.70 -3.92 -0.98
N MET A 79 -47.04 -3.84 -0.98
CA MET A 79 -47.80 -3.52 0.23
C MET A 79 -47.58 -4.56 1.34
N CYS A 80 -47.62 -5.86 0.99
CA CYS A 80 -47.32 -6.92 1.96
C CYS A 80 -45.91 -6.84 2.54
N ARG A 81 -44.92 -6.44 1.72
CA ARG A 81 -43.53 -6.22 2.18
C ARG A 81 -43.44 -5.02 3.11
N ASP A 82 -44.01 -3.89 2.72
CA ASP A 82 -44.01 -2.65 3.49
C ASP A 82 -44.71 -2.83 4.83
N LEU A 83 -45.89 -3.45 4.84
CA LEU A 83 -46.67 -3.71 6.05
C LEU A 83 -45.94 -4.64 7.02
N ARG A 84 -45.21 -5.65 6.52
CA ARG A 84 -44.43 -6.53 7.40
C ARG A 84 -43.34 -5.75 8.14
N VAL A 85 -42.62 -4.87 7.44
CA VAL A 85 -41.59 -4.01 8.06
C VAL A 85 -42.24 -3.00 9.01
N LEU A 86 -43.32 -2.34 8.57
CA LEU A 86 -44.07 -1.38 9.37
C LEU A 86 -44.60 -1.98 10.66
N ASN A 87 -45.20 -3.17 10.62
CA ASN A 87 -45.71 -3.83 11.81
C ASN A 87 -44.58 -4.21 12.77
N ALA A 88 -43.45 -4.70 12.25
CA ALA A 88 -42.30 -5.03 13.08
C ALA A 88 -41.75 -3.80 13.81
N VAL A 89 -41.71 -2.63 13.17
CA VAL A 89 -41.21 -1.40 13.81
C VAL A 89 -42.27 -0.69 14.68
N ARG A 90 -43.56 -0.92 14.40
CA ARG A 90 -44.68 -0.42 15.19
C ARG A 90 -44.94 -1.24 16.45
N ASP A 91 -44.42 -2.47 16.54
CA ASP A 91 -44.55 -3.32 17.71
C ASP A 91 -44.19 -2.55 18.98
N TYR A 92 -44.92 -2.77 20.06
CA TYR A 92 -44.78 -2.01 21.31
C TYR A 92 -43.38 -2.12 21.92
N THR A 93 -42.65 -3.20 21.63
CA THR A 93 -41.25 -3.39 22.08
C THR A 93 -40.26 -2.51 21.32
N VAL A 94 -40.59 -2.09 20.09
CA VAL A 94 -39.76 -1.26 19.22
C VAL A 94 -40.18 0.22 19.29
N GLY A 95 -41.48 0.48 19.24
CA GLY A 95 -42.10 1.78 19.48
C GLY A 95 -41.74 2.85 18.45
N ILE A 96 -41.75 2.51 17.15
CA ILE A 96 -41.62 3.48 16.05
C ILE A 96 -42.97 3.58 15.31
N PRO A 97 -43.82 4.56 15.65
CA PRO A 97 -45.15 4.72 15.04
C PRO A 97 -45.03 5.35 13.64
N LEU A 98 -44.57 4.56 12.67
CA LEU A 98 -44.36 5.02 11.30
C LEU A 98 -45.61 4.79 10.45
N SER A 99 -46.12 5.83 9.81
CA SER A 99 -47.19 5.69 8.79
C SER A 99 -46.62 5.20 7.46
N LEU A 100 -47.47 4.62 6.60
CA LEU A 100 -47.04 4.17 5.27
C LEU A 100 -46.51 5.33 4.42
N THR A 101 -47.14 6.50 4.49
CA THR A 101 -46.71 7.69 3.73
C THR A 101 -45.32 8.15 4.16
N GLN A 102 -45.05 8.17 5.47
CA GLN A 102 -43.71 8.46 6.00
C GLN A 102 -42.69 7.39 5.61
N PHE A 103 -43.06 6.11 5.63
CA PHE A 103 -42.18 5.03 5.21
C PHE A 103 -41.80 5.13 3.72
N LYS A 104 -42.74 5.51 2.84
CA LYS A 104 -42.47 5.71 1.42
C LYS A 104 -41.64 6.97 1.12
N GLN A 105 -41.84 8.04 1.90
CA GLN A 105 -41.06 9.28 1.76
C GLN A 105 -39.64 9.15 2.31
N MET A 106 -39.45 8.26 3.28
CA MET A 106 -38.16 8.00 3.91
C MET A 106 -37.42 6.88 3.19
N THR A 107 -36.10 6.95 3.11
CA THR A 107 -35.32 5.83 2.57
C THR A 107 -35.23 4.71 3.61
N ILE A 108 -35.14 3.46 3.13
CA ILE A 108 -34.91 2.28 3.99
C ILE A 108 -33.68 2.47 4.88
N GLN A 109 -32.66 3.19 4.38
CA GLN A 109 -31.46 3.54 5.12
C GLN A 109 -31.74 4.34 6.39
N VAL A 110 -32.63 5.34 6.33
CA VAL A 110 -32.98 6.13 7.52
C VAL A 110 -33.74 5.28 8.55
N LEU A 111 -34.55 4.31 8.10
CA LEU A 111 -35.17 3.36 9.03
C LEU A 111 -34.13 2.50 9.74
N ILE A 112 -33.18 1.94 8.98
CA ILE A 112 -32.08 1.14 9.52
C ILE A 112 -31.26 1.98 10.52
N ASP A 113 -30.90 3.22 10.17
CA ASP A 113 -30.17 4.12 11.05
C ASP A 113 -30.94 4.37 12.37
N ARG A 114 -32.25 4.59 12.31
CA ARG A 114 -33.08 4.76 13.52
C ARG A 114 -33.08 3.51 14.41
N LEU A 115 -33.18 2.32 13.82
CA LEU A 115 -33.12 1.05 14.56
C LEU A 115 -31.74 0.86 15.21
N VAL A 116 -30.69 1.16 14.46
CA VAL A 116 -29.29 1.07 14.90
C VAL A 116 -28.99 2.05 16.04
N TYR A 117 -29.45 3.30 15.97
CA TYR A 117 -29.30 4.28 17.06
C TYR A 117 -30.07 3.89 18.32
N ARG A 118 -31.19 3.17 18.19
CA ARG A 118 -31.91 2.56 19.32
C ARG A 118 -31.32 1.23 19.78
N LYS A 119 -30.20 0.78 19.19
CA LYS A 119 -29.49 -0.47 19.51
C LYS A 119 -30.31 -1.74 19.20
N LEU A 120 -31.31 -1.64 18.31
CA LEU A 120 -32.15 -2.75 17.86
C LEU A 120 -31.48 -3.48 16.68
N TYR A 121 -30.25 -3.95 16.89
CA TYR A 121 -29.44 -4.56 15.83
C TYR A 121 -30.05 -5.83 15.20
N PRO A 122 -30.64 -6.78 15.97
CA PRO A 122 -31.25 -7.97 15.37
C PRO A 122 -32.38 -7.62 14.39
N LEU A 123 -33.28 -6.73 14.81
CA LEU A 123 -34.38 -6.27 13.96
C LEU A 123 -33.87 -5.52 12.73
N ALA A 124 -32.84 -4.68 12.86
CA ALA A 124 -32.23 -4.01 11.73
C ALA A 124 -31.66 -5.00 10.70
N ILE A 125 -30.99 -6.07 11.16
CA ILE A 125 -30.47 -7.13 10.29
C ILE A 125 -31.61 -7.89 9.61
N GLU A 126 -32.65 -8.27 10.34
CA GLU A 126 -33.82 -8.96 9.78
C GLU A 126 -34.51 -8.13 8.70
N VAL A 127 -34.67 -6.81 8.91
CA VAL A 127 -35.23 -5.89 7.92
C VAL A 127 -34.33 -5.80 6.68
N CYS A 128 -33.01 -5.72 6.85
CA CYS A 128 -32.04 -5.71 5.75
C CYS A 128 -32.12 -7.00 4.90
N CYS A 129 -32.12 -8.16 5.55
CA CYS A 129 -32.23 -9.46 4.90
C CYS A 129 -33.57 -9.62 4.18
N TYR A 130 -34.67 -9.19 4.81
CA TYR A 130 -36.00 -9.27 4.24
C TYR A 130 -36.18 -8.39 3.00
N LEU A 131 -35.68 -7.15 3.06
CA LEU A 131 -35.73 -6.20 1.95
C LEU A 131 -34.66 -6.44 0.89
N LYS A 132 -33.75 -7.41 1.11
CA LYS A 132 -32.61 -7.73 0.23
C LYS A 132 -31.77 -6.48 -0.09
N THR A 133 -31.55 -5.65 0.93
CA THR A 133 -30.66 -4.48 0.78
C THR A 133 -29.23 -4.95 0.48
N PRO A 134 -28.48 -4.25 -0.38
CA PRO A 134 -27.09 -4.59 -0.66
C PRO A 134 -26.27 -4.73 0.64
N GLU A 135 -25.43 -5.77 0.73
CA GLU A 135 -24.73 -6.14 1.98
C GLU A 135 -23.95 -4.97 2.60
N TYR A 136 -23.21 -4.22 1.78
CA TYR A 136 -22.45 -3.03 2.20
C TYR A 136 -23.33 -1.95 2.87
N GLN A 137 -24.54 -1.76 2.36
CA GLN A 137 -25.47 -0.74 2.83
C GLN A 137 -26.44 -1.25 3.90
N GLY A 138 -26.57 -2.57 4.05
CA GLY A 138 -27.47 -3.22 5.01
C GLY A 138 -26.69 -3.83 6.16
N VAL A 139 -26.54 -5.16 6.14
CA VAL A 139 -26.02 -5.95 7.26
C VAL A 139 -24.61 -5.51 7.67
N SER A 140 -23.68 -5.29 6.72
CA SER A 140 -22.30 -4.90 7.06
C SER A 140 -22.24 -3.55 7.78
N ARG A 141 -23.10 -2.60 7.38
CA ARG A 141 -23.22 -1.29 8.05
C ARG A 141 -23.78 -1.42 9.47
N VAL A 142 -24.81 -2.24 9.66
CA VAL A 142 -25.41 -2.52 10.98
C VAL A 142 -24.38 -3.17 11.92
N LEU A 143 -23.65 -4.17 11.43
CA LEU A 143 -22.61 -4.88 12.17
C LEU A 143 -21.44 -3.96 12.54
N LYS A 144 -21.01 -3.09 11.62
CA LYS A 144 -19.99 -2.07 11.89
C LYS A 144 -20.41 -1.13 13.03
N HIS A 145 -21.65 -0.63 13.01
CA HIS A 145 -22.14 0.23 14.09
C HIS A 145 -22.23 -0.53 15.42
N TRP A 146 -22.72 -1.79 15.38
CA TRP A 146 -22.73 -2.65 16.55
C TRP A 146 -21.33 -2.84 17.14
N ALA A 147 -20.32 -3.11 16.31
CA ALA A 147 -18.94 -3.28 16.73
C ALA A 147 -18.38 -1.98 17.35
N CYS A 148 -18.62 -0.82 16.71
CA CYS A 148 -18.25 0.49 17.26
C CYS A 148 -18.91 0.77 18.62
N TYR A 149 -20.16 0.37 18.81
CA TYR A 149 -20.82 0.46 20.10
C TYR A 149 -20.23 -0.53 21.12
N LYS A 150 -19.94 -1.76 20.70
CA LYS A 150 -19.39 -2.82 21.54
C LYS A 150 -18.03 -2.43 22.13
N VAL A 151 -17.13 -1.84 21.33
CA VAL A 151 -15.80 -1.41 21.79
C VAL A 151 -15.83 -0.23 22.77
N GLN A 152 -16.96 0.49 22.86
CA GLN A 152 -17.13 1.60 23.81
C GLN A 152 -17.57 1.11 25.20
N GLN A 153 -18.02 -0.14 25.33
CA GLN A 153 -18.54 -0.66 26.59
C GLN A 153 -17.42 -0.81 27.61
N LYS A 154 -17.52 -0.11 28.76
CA LYS A 154 -16.46 -0.06 29.77
C LYS A 154 -16.40 -1.28 30.69
N GLU A 155 -17.50 -2.01 30.82
CA GLU A 155 -17.68 -3.08 31.81
C GLU A 155 -17.05 -4.41 31.38
N GLU A 156 -16.80 -4.60 30.08
CA GLU A 156 -16.26 -5.84 29.53
C GLU A 156 -14.75 -5.71 29.26
N SER A 157 -14.03 -6.83 29.39
CA SER A 157 -12.60 -6.89 29.10
C SER A 157 -12.32 -6.81 27.60
N ASP A 158 -11.12 -6.34 27.27
CA ASP A 158 -10.67 -6.17 25.88
C ASP A 158 -10.61 -7.51 25.13
N GLU A 159 -10.26 -8.61 25.79
CA GLU A 159 -10.22 -9.95 25.19
C GLU A 159 -11.62 -10.43 24.77
N VAL A 160 -12.60 -10.22 25.64
CA VAL A 160 -13.98 -10.67 25.40
C VAL A 160 -14.58 -9.88 24.24
N ILE A 161 -14.37 -8.56 24.21
CA ILE A 161 -14.84 -7.71 23.12
C ILE A 161 -14.16 -8.07 21.81
N ALA A 162 -12.83 -8.23 21.79
CA ALA A 162 -12.10 -8.60 20.58
C ALA A 162 -12.60 -9.91 19.99
N LYS A 163 -12.82 -10.94 20.83
CA LYS A 163 -13.35 -12.23 20.41
C LYS A 163 -14.81 -12.14 19.92
N ALA A 164 -15.65 -11.37 20.60
CA ALA A 164 -17.04 -11.20 20.20
C ALA A 164 -17.15 -10.49 18.84
N VAL A 165 -16.33 -9.46 18.63
CA VAL A 165 -16.27 -8.71 17.37
C VAL A 165 -15.72 -9.60 16.26
N SER A 166 -14.62 -10.32 16.46
CA SER A 166 -14.04 -11.19 15.42
C SER A 166 -14.99 -12.30 14.99
N VAL A 167 -15.67 -12.97 15.92
CA VAL A 167 -16.64 -14.03 15.61
C VAL A 167 -17.84 -13.49 14.83
N LYS A 168 -18.36 -12.31 15.19
CA LYS A 168 -19.54 -11.74 14.53
C LYS A 168 -19.25 -11.09 13.18
N LEU A 169 -18.02 -10.62 12.98
CA LEU A 169 -17.60 -9.98 11.74
C LEU A 169 -16.88 -10.96 10.77
N ALA A 170 -16.60 -12.21 11.18
CA ALA A 170 -15.91 -13.19 10.34
C ALA A 170 -16.63 -13.46 9.01
N ASP A 171 -17.96 -13.57 9.05
CA ASP A 171 -18.78 -13.89 7.88
C ASP A 171 -19.18 -12.64 7.07
N ALA A 172 -18.87 -11.44 7.57
CA ALA A 172 -19.33 -10.19 6.99
C ALA A 172 -18.25 -9.57 6.08
N ALA A 173 -18.50 -9.60 4.77
CA ALA A 173 -17.59 -9.04 3.80
C ALA A 173 -17.60 -7.49 3.82
N GLY A 174 -16.43 -6.89 3.57
CA GLY A 174 -16.27 -5.46 3.31
C GLY A 174 -16.28 -4.56 4.54
N ILE A 175 -16.17 -5.10 5.75
CA ILE A 175 -16.08 -4.30 6.98
C ILE A 175 -14.61 -3.97 7.26
N SER A 176 -14.33 -2.67 7.42
CA SER A 176 -13.01 -2.21 7.84
C SER A 176 -12.88 -2.26 9.35
N TYR A 177 -11.93 -3.05 9.83
CA TYR A 177 -11.54 -3.12 11.24
C TYR A 177 -10.78 -1.86 11.68
N SER A 178 -10.11 -1.13 10.77
CA SER A 178 -9.42 0.13 11.10
C SER A 178 -10.34 1.18 11.71
N GLU A 179 -11.57 1.31 11.22
CA GLU A 179 -12.56 2.23 11.78
C GLU A 179 -13.04 1.82 13.18
N ILE A 180 -13.25 0.51 13.39
CA ILE A 180 -13.65 -0.04 14.69
C ILE A 180 -12.51 0.14 15.70
N ALA A 181 -11.26 -0.14 15.29
CA ALA A 181 -10.06 0.07 16.09
C ALA A 181 -9.85 1.56 16.41
N THR A 182 -10.12 2.46 15.47
CA THR A 182 -10.10 3.91 15.72
C THR A 182 -11.09 4.29 16.83
N LYS A 183 -12.31 3.73 16.81
CA LYS A 183 -13.31 3.98 17.85
C LYS A 183 -12.91 3.40 19.21
N ALA A 184 -12.26 2.25 19.23
CA ALA A 184 -11.70 1.66 20.45
C ALA A 184 -10.60 2.57 21.04
N TYR A 185 -9.71 3.10 20.18
CA TYR A 185 -8.66 4.03 20.57
C TYR A 185 -9.21 5.35 21.13
N GLU A 186 -10.19 5.95 20.46
CA GLU A 186 -10.91 7.16 20.95
C GLU A 186 -11.59 6.94 22.30
N SER A 187 -11.93 5.69 22.62
CA SER A 187 -12.53 5.30 23.91
C SER A 187 -11.48 5.02 24.99
N GLY A 188 -10.19 5.23 24.71
CA GLY A 188 -9.07 4.99 25.62
C GLY A 188 -8.61 3.54 25.69
N ARG A 189 -9.11 2.65 24.82
CA ARG A 189 -8.78 1.21 24.80
C ARG A 189 -7.72 0.90 23.74
N THR A 190 -6.48 1.30 24.00
CA THR A 190 -5.34 1.13 23.07
C THR A 190 -5.05 -0.34 22.78
N GLU A 191 -5.08 -1.23 23.78
CA GLU A 191 -4.73 -2.64 23.57
C GLU A 191 -5.83 -3.38 22.80
N LEU A 192 -7.11 -3.06 23.05
CA LEU A 192 -8.22 -3.51 22.19
C LEU A 192 -8.07 -3.03 20.75
N ALA A 193 -7.72 -1.75 20.54
CA ALA A 193 -7.53 -1.20 19.21
C ALA A 193 -6.46 -1.95 18.43
N ILE A 194 -5.33 -2.29 19.07
CA ILE A 194 -4.24 -3.08 18.44
C ILE A 194 -4.74 -4.47 18.07
N LYS A 195 -5.41 -5.19 18.98
CA LYS A 195 -5.94 -6.54 18.71
C LYS A 195 -6.96 -6.54 17.58
N LEU A 196 -7.83 -5.53 17.51
CA LEU A 196 -8.81 -5.40 16.42
C LEU A 196 -8.14 -5.11 15.08
N LEU A 197 -7.04 -4.35 15.10
CA LEU A 197 -6.31 -3.96 13.90
C LEU A 197 -5.57 -5.14 13.26
N GLU A 198 -5.19 -6.16 14.03
CA GLU A 198 -4.62 -7.41 13.51
C GLU A 198 -5.55 -8.14 12.53
N PHE A 199 -6.87 -7.93 12.64
CA PHE A 199 -7.85 -8.50 11.71
C PHE A 199 -8.06 -7.66 10.44
N GLU A 200 -7.48 -6.45 10.34
CA GLU A 200 -7.55 -5.66 9.11
C GLU A 200 -6.55 -6.21 8.07
N PRO A 201 -6.99 -6.68 6.90
CA PRO A 201 -6.09 -7.24 5.90
C PRO A 201 -5.22 -6.18 5.19
N ARG A 202 -5.64 -4.91 5.20
CA ARG A 202 -4.97 -3.82 4.48
C ARG A 202 -3.93 -3.13 5.37
N SER A 203 -2.65 -3.43 5.15
CA SER A 203 -1.55 -2.80 5.91
C SER A 203 -1.51 -1.28 5.80
N GLY A 204 -1.93 -0.72 4.66
CA GLY A 204 -2.04 0.74 4.46
C GLY A 204 -3.06 1.42 5.39
N GLU A 205 -4.05 0.69 5.91
CA GLU A 205 -5.00 1.19 6.91
C GLU A 205 -4.51 0.91 8.35
N GLN A 206 -3.73 -0.16 8.54
CA GLN A 206 -3.16 -0.51 9.84
C GLN A 206 -2.09 0.50 10.29
N VAL A 207 -1.13 0.76 9.41
CA VAL A 207 0.08 1.53 9.74
C VAL A 207 -0.23 2.95 10.23
N PRO A 208 -1.08 3.76 9.55
CA PRO A 208 -1.40 5.10 10.01
C PRO A 208 -2.03 5.12 11.42
N LEU A 209 -2.90 4.15 11.72
CA LEU A 209 -3.51 4.05 13.05
C LEU A 209 -2.47 3.64 14.11
N LEU A 210 -1.57 2.70 13.80
CA LEU A 210 -0.47 2.33 14.71
C LEU A 210 0.46 3.51 15.03
N LEU A 211 0.76 4.35 14.03
CA LEU A 211 1.52 5.58 14.22
C LEU A 211 0.79 6.58 15.12
N LYS A 212 -0.52 6.79 14.88
CA LYS A 212 -1.38 7.64 15.74
C LYS A 212 -1.40 7.16 17.20
N MET A 213 -1.40 5.84 17.42
CA MET A 213 -1.33 5.23 18.75
C MET A 213 0.08 5.26 19.38
N LYS A 214 1.08 5.88 18.73
CA LYS A 214 2.49 5.91 19.15
C LYS A 214 3.12 4.51 19.31
N LYS A 215 2.60 3.51 18.59
CA LYS A 215 3.15 2.14 18.56
C LYS A 215 4.12 2.01 17.36
N SER A 216 5.14 2.88 17.34
CA SER A 216 6.13 3.00 16.27
C SER A 216 6.83 1.70 15.88
N PRO A 217 7.28 0.84 16.83
CA PRO A 217 7.92 -0.43 16.46
C PRO A 217 7.00 -1.37 15.70
N LEU A 218 5.73 -1.45 16.14
CA LEU A 218 4.72 -2.30 15.51
C LEU A 218 4.28 -1.75 14.15
N ALA A 219 4.19 -0.42 14.01
CA ALA A 219 3.93 0.22 12.72
C ALA A 219 5.01 -0.12 11.69
N LEU A 220 6.28 -0.05 12.09
CA LEU A 220 7.40 -0.38 11.22
C LEU A 220 7.44 -1.87 10.86
N SER A 221 7.20 -2.77 11.81
CA SER A 221 7.15 -4.21 11.51
C SER A 221 6.00 -4.54 10.55
N LYS A 222 4.82 -3.96 10.74
CA LYS A 222 3.67 -4.16 9.84
C LYS A 222 3.89 -3.58 8.45
N ALA A 223 4.56 -2.44 8.34
CA ALA A 223 4.97 -1.91 7.04
C ALA A 223 5.94 -2.85 6.32
N ILE A 224 6.93 -3.42 7.03
CA ILE A 224 7.88 -4.38 6.46
C ILE A 224 7.16 -5.67 6.03
N GLU A 225 6.28 -6.22 6.87
CA GLU A 225 5.47 -7.42 6.57
C GLU A 225 4.59 -7.24 5.33
N SER A 226 4.14 -6.01 5.06
CA SER A 226 3.34 -5.70 3.87
C SER A 226 4.10 -5.84 2.55
N GLY A 227 5.44 -5.75 2.59
CA GLY A 227 6.29 -5.73 1.41
C GLY A 227 6.20 -4.44 0.58
N ASP A 228 5.39 -3.46 0.99
CA ASP A 228 5.26 -2.17 0.32
C ASP A 228 6.38 -1.22 0.74
N THR A 229 7.32 -0.96 -0.18
CA THR A 229 8.45 -0.07 0.07
C THR A 229 8.01 1.36 0.34
N ASP A 230 6.92 1.84 -0.27
CA ASP A 230 6.43 3.20 -0.07
C ASP A 230 5.85 3.37 1.33
N LEU A 231 5.13 2.36 1.82
CA LEU A 231 4.64 2.32 3.19
C LEU A 231 5.79 2.29 4.20
N VAL A 232 6.84 1.52 3.93
CA VAL A 232 8.05 1.52 4.78
C VAL A 232 8.71 2.90 4.79
N TYR A 233 8.90 3.54 3.63
CA TYR A 233 9.45 4.90 3.59
C TYR A 233 8.58 5.90 4.35
N THR A 234 7.25 5.80 4.22
CA THR A 234 6.31 6.65 4.95
C THR A 234 6.51 6.53 6.46
N VAL A 235 6.64 5.31 6.99
CA VAL A 235 6.93 5.09 8.41
C VAL A 235 8.30 5.62 8.78
N VAL A 236 9.35 5.29 8.02
CA VAL A 236 10.72 5.73 8.31
C VAL A 236 10.84 7.25 8.35
N MET A 237 10.20 7.96 7.41
CA MET A 237 10.19 9.43 7.38
C MET A 237 9.40 10.03 8.54
N TYR A 238 8.26 9.42 8.90
CA TYR A 238 7.52 9.81 10.10
C TYR A 238 8.40 9.67 11.36
N LEU A 239 9.07 8.53 11.52
CA LEU A 239 9.96 8.29 12.67
C LEU A 239 11.14 9.25 12.71
N LYS A 240 11.71 9.61 11.57
CA LYS A 240 12.79 10.59 11.49
C LYS A 240 12.39 11.98 11.98
N ASN A 241 11.13 12.38 11.76
CA ASN A 241 10.61 13.68 12.19
C ASN A 241 10.20 13.70 13.66
N GLU A 242 9.69 12.57 14.18
CA GLU A 242 9.18 12.48 15.55
C GLU A 242 10.24 12.09 16.59
N LEU A 243 11.23 11.27 16.21
CA LEU A 243 12.27 10.78 17.12
C LEU A 243 13.53 11.62 17.03
N ASN A 244 14.30 11.67 18.12
CA ASN A 244 15.66 12.18 18.05
C ASN A 244 16.55 11.23 17.22
N ARG A 245 17.69 11.75 16.74
CA ARG A 245 18.61 11.01 15.87
C ARG A 245 19.07 9.66 16.48
N GLY A 246 19.31 9.60 17.79
CA GLY A 246 19.76 8.39 18.47
C GLY A 246 18.70 7.30 18.53
N ASP A 247 17.50 7.65 18.99
CA ASP A 247 16.36 6.72 19.10
C ASP A 247 15.91 6.23 17.72
N PHE A 248 15.93 7.11 16.72
CA PHE A 248 15.66 6.76 15.33
C PHE A 248 16.61 5.68 14.80
N PHE A 249 17.92 5.87 14.96
CA PHE A 249 18.89 4.87 14.50
C PHE A 249 18.84 3.57 15.31
N MET A 250 18.61 3.65 16.62
CA MET A 250 18.40 2.46 17.44
C MET A 250 17.19 1.63 16.95
N MET A 251 16.09 2.31 16.60
CA MET A 251 14.90 1.69 16.03
C MET A 251 15.17 1.02 14.68
N LEU A 252 15.86 1.70 13.77
CA LEU A 252 16.21 1.15 12.47
C LEU A 252 17.19 -0.03 12.57
N ARG A 253 18.14 0.00 13.50
CA ARG A 253 19.10 -1.09 13.70
C ARG A 253 18.42 -2.40 14.09
N ASN A 254 17.32 -2.32 14.84
CA ASN A 254 16.52 -3.49 15.20
C ASN A 254 15.70 -4.04 14.01
N GLN A 255 15.65 -3.34 12.88
CA GLN A 255 14.88 -3.69 11.70
C GLN A 255 15.74 -3.56 10.42
N PRO A 256 16.51 -4.61 10.06
CA PRO A 256 17.54 -4.52 9.01
C PRO A 256 16.99 -4.16 7.62
N VAL A 257 15.74 -4.54 7.31
CA VAL A 257 15.07 -4.18 6.05
C VAL A 257 14.78 -2.68 5.98
N ALA A 258 14.32 -2.07 7.07
CA ALA A 258 14.10 -0.63 7.12
C ALA A 258 15.42 0.14 7.05
N LEU A 259 16.46 -0.35 7.72
CA LEU A 259 17.80 0.24 7.66
C LEU A 259 18.39 0.19 6.25
N SER A 260 18.25 -0.92 5.53
CA SER A 260 18.78 -1.04 4.16
C SER A 260 18.06 -0.10 3.19
N LEU A 261 16.74 0.02 3.28
CA LEU A 261 15.94 0.99 2.52
C LEU A 261 16.33 2.43 2.89
N TYR A 262 16.54 2.73 4.17
CA TYR A 262 16.99 4.04 4.60
C TYR A 262 18.41 4.37 4.07
N LYS A 263 19.34 3.40 4.08
CA LYS A 263 20.67 3.56 3.45
C LYS A 263 20.55 3.86 1.96
N GLN A 264 19.62 3.22 1.25
CA GLN A 264 19.37 3.51 -0.16
C GLN A 264 18.84 4.93 -0.37
N PHE A 265 17.91 5.39 0.47
CA PHE A 265 17.45 6.77 0.46
C PHE A 265 18.61 7.77 0.69
N CYS A 266 19.45 7.53 1.71
CA CYS A 266 20.58 8.39 2.02
C CYS A 266 21.63 8.44 0.90
N LYS A 267 21.82 7.38 0.12
CA LYS A 267 22.71 7.39 -1.06
C LYS A 267 22.34 8.48 -2.07
N HIS A 268 21.06 8.82 -2.20
CA HIS A 268 20.59 9.83 -3.15
C HIS A 268 20.45 11.22 -2.54
N GLN A 269 19.96 11.33 -1.30
CA GLN A 269 19.58 12.62 -0.71
C GLN A 269 20.55 13.12 0.38
N GLU A 270 21.15 12.22 1.17
CA GLU A 270 21.87 12.58 2.41
C GLU A 270 23.18 11.81 2.56
N GLN A 271 24.23 12.26 1.85
CA GLN A 271 25.54 11.60 1.85
C GLN A 271 26.26 11.66 3.20
N ASP A 272 26.12 12.75 3.96
CA ASP A 272 26.74 12.86 5.29
C ASP A 272 26.07 11.94 6.31
N THR A 273 24.73 11.83 6.29
CA THR A 273 24.01 10.85 7.11
C THR A 273 24.43 9.42 6.78
N LEU A 274 24.66 9.12 5.49
CA LEU A 274 25.15 7.81 5.06
C LEU A 274 26.55 7.51 5.62
N LYS A 275 27.44 8.49 5.60
CA LYS A 275 28.79 8.36 6.18
C LYS A 275 28.73 8.06 7.68
N ASP A 276 27.89 8.78 8.42
CA ASP A 276 27.69 8.54 9.85
C ASP A 276 27.17 7.12 10.13
N LEU A 277 26.23 6.64 9.30
CA LEU A 277 25.71 5.28 9.39
C LEU A 277 26.81 4.22 9.19
N PHE A 278 27.67 4.38 8.17
CA PHE A 278 28.78 3.47 7.96
C PHE A 278 29.80 3.49 9.10
N ASN A 279 30.07 4.67 9.68
CA ASN A 279 30.92 4.78 10.87
C ASN A 279 30.32 4.07 12.09
N GLN A 280 29.00 4.16 12.31
CA GLN A 280 28.34 3.52 13.46
C GLN A 280 28.26 2.00 13.34
N ASP A 281 28.14 1.49 12.11
CA ASP A 281 28.06 0.05 11.82
C ASP A 281 29.45 -0.61 11.71
N ASP A 282 30.54 0.14 11.87
CA ASP A 282 31.93 -0.28 11.57
C ASP A 282 32.07 -0.88 10.15
N ASP A 283 31.28 -0.37 9.19
CA ASP A 283 31.31 -0.78 7.79
C ASP A 283 32.42 -0.02 7.05
N HIS A 284 33.66 -0.40 7.37
CA HIS A 284 34.87 0.22 6.82
C HIS A 284 35.01 0.03 5.30
N GLU A 285 34.42 -1.03 4.73
CA GLU A 285 34.44 -1.26 3.28
C GLU A 285 33.61 -0.22 2.54
N GLU A 286 32.35 -0.02 2.96
CA GLU A 286 31.49 0.99 2.34
C GLU A 286 31.98 2.42 2.63
N LEU A 287 32.62 2.66 3.77
CA LEU A 287 33.24 3.95 4.08
C LEU A 287 34.44 4.25 3.16
N GLY A 288 35.28 3.24 2.87
CA GLY A 288 36.31 3.35 1.83
C GLY A 288 35.71 3.68 0.47
N ASN A 289 34.66 2.95 0.06
CA ASN A 289 33.94 3.19 -1.19
C ASN A 289 33.33 4.60 -1.27
N PHE A 290 32.85 5.13 -0.14
CA PHE A 290 32.34 6.49 -0.02
C PHE A 290 33.43 7.52 -0.28
N TYR A 291 34.60 7.38 0.37
CA TYR A 291 35.72 8.30 0.18
C TYR A 291 36.29 8.26 -1.25
N VAL A 292 36.37 7.08 -1.87
CA VAL A 292 36.75 6.96 -3.28
C VAL A 292 35.78 7.75 -4.16
N LYS A 293 34.47 7.56 -4.00
CA LYS A 293 33.46 8.32 -4.77
C LYS A 293 33.52 9.82 -4.51
N ALA A 294 33.75 10.25 -3.27
CA ALA A 294 33.91 11.64 -2.92
C ALA A 294 35.14 12.25 -3.62
N SER A 295 36.24 11.51 -3.72
CA SER A 295 37.49 11.96 -4.36
C SER A 295 37.30 12.37 -5.83
N TYR A 296 36.40 11.72 -6.57
CA TYR A 296 36.12 12.04 -7.97
C TYR A 296 35.23 13.28 -8.17
N LYS A 297 34.58 13.77 -7.10
CA LYS A 297 33.82 15.03 -7.12
C LYS A 297 34.71 16.23 -6.86
N GLU A 298 35.91 16.00 -6.31
CA GLU A 298 36.81 17.04 -5.87
C GLU A 298 37.64 17.58 -7.05
N GLN A 299 37.74 18.91 -7.15
CA GLN A 299 38.48 19.57 -8.24
C GLN A 299 39.97 19.75 -7.93
N ARG A 300 40.32 19.84 -6.65
CA ARG A 300 41.70 20.05 -6.20
C ARG A 300 42.37 18.69 -6.00
N LEU A 301 43.56 18.53 -6.59
CA LEU A 301 44.30 17.28 -6.52
C LEU A 301 44.68 16.90 -5.09
N GLU A 302 45.10 17.86 -4.27
CA GLU A 302 45.50 17.63 -2.89
C GLU A 302 44.32 17.12 -2.05
N ALA A 303 43.14 17.70 -2.24
CA ALA A 303 41.92 17.28 -1.57
C ALA A 303 41.44 15.90 -2.07
N ARG A 304 41.56 15.63 -3.38
CA ARG A 304 41.30 14.30 -3.94
C ARG A 304 42.23 13.23 -3.33
N ILE A 305 43.53 13.52 -3.24
CA ILE A 305 44.52 12.64 -2.63
C ILE A 305 44.23 12.43 -1.14
N ALA A 306 43.81 13.47 -0.41
CA ALA A 306 43.43 13.34 1.00
C ALA A 306 42.23 12.40 1.20
N HIS A 307 41.20 12.50 0.34
CA HIS A 307 40.08 11.55 0.35
C HIS A 307 40.49 10.13 0.02
N LEU A 308 41.36 9.93 -0.98
CA LEU A 308 41.90 8.61 -1.30
C LEU A 308 42.73 8.03 -0.15
N GLN A 309 43.50 8.86 0.57
CA GLN A 309 44.22 8.43 1.76
C GLN A 309 43.26 7.96 2.86
N SER A 310 42.18 8.71 3.12
CA SER A 310 41.14 8.25 4.05
C SER A 310 40.50 6.94 3.59
N ALA A 311 40.30 6.74 2.28
CA ALA A 311 39.79 5.48 1.76
C ALA A 311 40.75 4.30 2.01
N VAL A 312 42.06 4.52 1.82
CA VAL A 312 43.10 3.52 2.10
C VAL A 312 43.07 3.09 3.57
N ASP A 313 43.03 4.07 4.48
CA ASP A 313 43.01 3.81 5.93
C ASP A 313 41.78 2.95 6.31
N GLU A 314 40.61 3.24 5.74
CA GLU A 314 39.39 2.45 5.95
C GLU A 314 39.46 1.06 5.31
N TYR A 315 40.00 0.92 4.08
CA TYR A 315 40.16 -0.40 3.46
C TYR A 315 41.11 -1.31 4.24
N TYR A 316 42.17 -0.77 4.86
CA TYR A 316 43.02 -1.55 5.75
C TYR A 316 42.30 -2.00 7.01
N LYS A 317 41.48 -1.14 7.63
CA LYS A 317 40.61 -1.54 8.75
C LYS A 317 39.63 -2.65 8.33
N ALA A 318 39.09 -2.56 7.11
CA ALA A 318 38.23 -3.57 6.51
C ALA A 318 38.95 -4.87 6.08
N LYS A 319 40.29 -4.93 6.19
CA LYS A 319 41.13 -6.03 5.68
C LYS A 319 40.98 -6.28 4.17
N LYS A 320 40.66 -5.24 3.40
CA LYS A 320 40.52 -5.27 1.93
C LYS A 320 41.82 -4.82 1.27
N GLU A 321 42.84 -5.67 1.31
CA GLU A 321 44.18 -5.32 0.80
C GLU A 321 44.20 -4.92 -0.67
N PHE A 322 43.39 -5.56 -1.51
CA PHE A 322 43.33 -5.24 -2.93
C PHE A 322 42.84 -3.81 -3.16
N SER A 323 41.73 -3.42 -2.50
CA SER A 323 41.17 -2.08 -2.59
C SER A 323 42.13 -1.02 -2.04
N ALA A 324 42.81 -1.32 -0.92
CA ALA A 324 43.82 -0.43 -0.36
C ALA A 324 45.00 -0.21 -1.34
N LYS A 325 45.61 -1.30 -1.83
CA LYS A 325 46.77 -1.24 -2.75
C LYS A 325 46.41 -0.55 -4.07
N THR A 326 45.24 -0.83 -4.64
CA THR A 326 44.80 -0.17 -5.89
C THR A 326 44.53 1.32 -5.69
N THR A 327 44.03 1.73 -4.52
CA THR A 327 43.84 3.14 -4.18
C THR A 327 45.17 3.85 -3.94
N GLU A 328 46.14 3.19 -3.30
CA GLU A 328 47.52 3.69 -3.19
C GLU A 328 48.17 3.87 -4.57
N ASP A 329 47.98 2.91 -5.48
CA ASP A 329 48.48 2.98 -6.85
C ASP A 329 47.88 4.16 -7.62
N GLU A 330 46.57 4.40 -7.48
CA GLU A 330 45.90 5.58 -8.05
C GLU A 330 46.51 6.88 -7.51
N MET A 331 46.76 6.98 -6.20
CA MET A 331 47.42 8.15 -5.62
C MET A 331 48.85 8.34 -6.15
N ARG A 332 49.61 7.24 -6.32
CA ARG A 332 50.95 7.29 -6.91
C ARG A 332 50.90 7.79 -8.36
N LEU A 333 49.93 7.31 -9.13
CA LEU A 333 49.74 7.71 -10.53
C LEU A 333 49.37 9.20 -10.64
N LEU A 334 48.40 9.65 -9.84
CA LEU A 334 47.98 11.06 -9.80
C LEU A 334 49.13 12.02 -9.46
N ARG A 335 49.96 11.68 -8.47
CA ARG A 335 51.16 12.47 -8.11
C ARG A 335 52.18 12.50 -9.25
N PHE A 336 52.39 11.37 -9.92
CA PHE A 336 53.30 11.27 -11.06
C PHE A 336 52.81 12.09 -12.26
N GLN A 337 51.53 11.96 -12.59
CA GLN A 337 50.87 12.74 -13.65
C GLN A 337 51.03 14.23 -13.38
N ARG A 338 50.70 14.69 -12.17
CA ARG A 338 50.80 16.11 -11.79
C ARG A 338 52.21 16.67 -11.96
N LYS A 339 53.21 15.93 -11.48
CA LYS A 339 54.62 16.32 -11.64
C LYS A 339 55.00 16.47 -13.12
N LEU A 340 54.52 15.58 -13.98
CA LEU A 340 54.77 15.66 -15.41
C LEU A 340 54.00 16.81 -16.08
N GLU A 341 52.77 17.13 -15.66
CA GLU A 341 52.07 18.31 -16.17
C GLU A 341 52.86 19.59 -15.86
N GLU A 342 53.44 19.69 -14.67
CA GLU A 342 54.25 20.85 -14.24
C GLU A 342 55.58 20.94 -14.99
N GLU A 343 56.25 19.81 -15.25
CA GLU A 343 57.55 19.77 -15.95
C GLU A 343 57.45 19.87 -17.48
N LYS A 344 56.34 19.38 -18.07
CA LYS A 344 56.20 19.18 -19.53
C LYS A 344 55.01 19.89 -20.14
N GLY A 345 54.06 20.40 -19.36
CA GLY A 345 52.89 21.13 -19.83
C GLY A 345 51.78 20.27 -20.44
N GLU A 346 51.90 18.95 -20.38
CA GLU A 346 50.88 18.01 -20.88
C GLU A 346 49.75 17.81 -19.86
N GLN A 347 48.50 17.69 -20.30
CA GLN A 347 47.36 17.37 -19.42
C GLN A 347 47.22 15.85 -19.28
N LEU A 348 47.68 15.32 -18.15
CA LEU A 348 47.78 13.88 -17.87
C LEU A 348 46.95 13.46 -16.66
N VAL A 349 46.60 14.39 -15.76
CA VAL A 349 45.92 14.06 -14.50
C VAL A 349 44.54 13.46 -14.78
N GLY A 350 44.31 12.28 -14.22
CA GLY A 350 43.03 11.54 -14.35
C GLY A 350 42.98 10.56 -15.51
N PHE A 351 44.03 10.47 -16.34
CA PHE A 351 44.16 9.40 -17.32
C PHE A 351 44.43 8.07 -16.64
N SER A 352 44.00 6.98 -17.28
CA SER A 352 44.40 5.65 -16.82
C SER A 352 45.92 5.47 -16.99
N LEU A 353 46.50 4.50 -16.28
CA LEU A 353 47.92 4.16 -16.47
C LEU A 353 48.23 3.85 -17.95
N HIS A 354 47.31 3.19 -18.64
CA HIS A 354 47.44 2.88 -20.07
C HIS A 354 47.50 4.16 -20.91
N ASP A 355 46.53 5.05 -20.75
CA ASP A 355 46.43 6.28 -21.56
C ASP A 355 47.57 7.25 -21.23
N THR A 356 48.03 7.27 -19.98
CA THR A 356 49.22 8.01 -19.56
C THR A 356 50.46 7.50 -20.30
N MET A 357 50.67 6.18 -20.35
CA MET A 357 51.82 5.61 -21.07
C MET A 357 51.75 5.84 -22.58
N THR A 358 50.56 5.73 -23.18
CA THR A 358 50.35 6.02 -24.61
C THR A 358 50.65 7.48 -24.94
N THR A 359 50.16 8.41 -24.14
CA THR A 359 50.41 9.86 -24.33
C THR A 359 51.89 10.19 -24.14
N LEU A 360 52.57 9.57 -23.17
CA LEU A 360 54.01 9.78 -22.99
C LEU A 360 54.84 9.21 -24.14
N LEU A 361 54.38 8.13 -24.78
CA LEU A 361 55.02 7.58 -25.98
C LEU A 361 54.82 8.49 -27.20
N SER A 362 53.61 9.06 -27.39
CA SER A 362 53.36 9.99 -28.49
C SER A 362 54.22 11.25 -28.37
N VAL A 363 54.47 11.74 -27.15
CA VAL A 363 55.36 12.89 -26.87
C VAL A 363 56.85 12.50 -26.88
N GLY A 364 57.19 11.21 -26.93
CA GLY A 364 58.59 10.73 -26.98
C GLY A 364 59.31 10.66 -25.63
N LEU A 365 58.58 10.67 -24.51
CA LEU A 365 59.13 10.60 -23.16
C LEU A 365 59.38 9.15 -22.70
N HIS A 366 60.15 8.38 -23.48
CA HIS A 366 60.35 6.94 -23.27
C HIS A 366 60.92 6.56 -21.89
N LYS A 367 61.75 7.41 -21.28
CA LYS A 367 62.32 7.16 -19.94
C LYS A 367 61.24 7.11 -18.84
N HIS A 368 60.24 7.99 -18.94
CA HIS A 368 59.12 8.04 -17.99
C HIS A 368 58.18 6.85 -18.18
N VAL A 369 58.01 6.39 -19.42
CA VAL A 369 57.23 5.18 -19.75
C VAL A 369 57.88 3.92 -19.17
N GLU A 370 59.20 3.79 -19.28
CA GLU A 370 59.96 2.69 -18.65
C GLU A 370 59.88 2.73 -17.11
N GLN A 371 59.85 3.93 -16.53
CA GLN A 371 59.64 4.10 -15.09
C GLN A 371 58.24 3.60 -14.68
N LEU A 372 57.18 4.04 -15.35
CA LEU A 372 55.81 3.59 -15.08
C LEU A 372 55.63 2.07 -15.25
N TYR A 373 56.25 1.49 -16.28
CA TYR A 373 56.24 0.05 -16.52
C TYR A 373 56.77 -0.73 -15.30
N LYS A 374 57.88 -0.26 -14.70
CA LYS A 374 58.50 -0.89 -13.52
C LYS A 374 57.72 -0.60 -12.24
N ASP A 375 57.36 0.67 -12.00
CA ASP A 375 56.75 1.13 -10.74
C ASP A 375 55.36 0.54 -10.49
N PHE A 376 54.60 0.29 -11.57
CA PHE A 376 53.27 -0.31 -11.55
C PHE A 376 53.24 -1.79 -11.95
N ARG A 377 54.41 -2.39 -12.21
CA ARG A 377 54.56 -3.81 -12.58
C ARG A 377 53.61 -4.21 -13.72
N VAL A 378 53.56 -3.41 -14.77
CA VAL A 378 52.67 -3.64 -15.91
C VAL A 378 53.05 -4.97 -16.58
N PRO A 379 52.09 -5.87 -16.86
CA PRO A 379 52.41 -7.15 -17.50
C PRO A 379 53.12 -6.99 -18.85
N ASP A 380 54.20 -7.73 -19.07
CA ASP A 380 55.07 -7.63 -20.26
C ASP A 380 54.28 -7.65 -21.57
N LYS A 381 53.34 -8.60 -21.73
CA LYS A 381 52.50 -8.68 -22.93
C LYS A 381 51.72 -7.39 -23.17
N ARG A 382 51.15 -6.79 -22.12
CA ARG A 382 50.35 -5.55 -22.22
C ARG A 382 51.24 -4.36 -22.57
N PHE A 383 52.40 -4.27 -21.93
CA PHE A 383 53.38 -3.22 -22.22
C PHE A 383 53.87 -3.28 -23.68
N TRP A 384 54.20 -4.47 -24.17
CA TRP A 384 54.67 -4.67 -25.54
C TRP A 384 53.62 -4.27 -26.58
N TRP A 385 52.36 -4.68 -26.41
CA TRP A 385 51.27 -4.26 -27.28
C TRP A 385 51.05 -2.75 -27.27
N LEU A 386 51.04 -2.14 -26.08
CA LEU A 386 50.87 -0.70 -25.90
C LEU A 386 51.98 0.06 -26.63
N ARG A 387 53.24 -0.32 -26.38
CA ARG A 387 54.39 0.37 -26.94
C ARG A 387 54.49 0.21 -28.46
N LEU A 388 54.23 -0.99 -28.97
CA LEU A 388 54.18 -1.24 -30.41
C LEU A 388 53.12 -0.37 -31.09
N LYS A 389 51.89 -0.36 -30.56
CA LYS A 389 50.79 0.41 -31.12
C LYS A 389 51.08 1.91 -31.10
N ALA A 390 51.53 2.45 -29.97
CA ALA A 390 51.81 3.87 -29.83
C ALA A 390 53.00 4.34 -30.70
N LEU A 391 54.05 3.52 -30.85
CA LEU A 391 55.18 3.85 -31.74
C LEU A 391 54.78 3.79 -33.22
N ALA A 392 53.96 2.82 -33.60
CA ALA A 392 53.42 2.69 -34.96
C ALA A 392 52.50 3.87 -35.30
N GLU A 393 51.58 4.27 -34.41
CA GLU A 393 50.71 5.43 -34.59
C GLU A 393 51.47 6.76 -34.69
N LYS A 394 52.65 6.84 -34.06
CA LYS A 394 53.56 8.00 -34.14
C LYS A 394 54.49 7.95 -35.36
N GLU A 395 54.54 6.83 -36.09
CA GLU A 395 55.50 6.57 -37.18
C GLU A 395 56.98 6.67 -36.72
N ASP A 396 57.27 6.35 -35.46
CA ASP A 396 58.62 6.41 -34.88
C ASP A 396 59.37 5.08 -35.11
N TRP A 397 59.73 4.84 -36.37
CA TRP A 397 60.33 3.60 -36.85
C TRP A 397 61.71 3.32 -36.24
N GLU A 398 62.47 4.36 -35.89
CA GLU A 398 63.80 4.21 -35.27
C GLU A 398 63.70 3.61 -33.87
N GLU A 399 62.80 4.13 -33.03
CA GLU A 399 62.57 3.57 -31.70
C GLU A 399 61.88 2.21 -31.76
N LEU A 400 61.06 1.95 -32.78
CA LEU A 400 60.48 0.64 -33.02
C LEU A 400 61.54 -0.41 -33.35
N GLU A 401 62.51 -0.07 -34.19
CA GLU A 401 63.63 -0.96 -34.52
C GLU A 401 64.53 -1.23 -33.30
N LYS A 402 64.80 -0.21 -32.48
CA LYS A 402 65.52 -0.41 -31.21
C LYS A 402 64.72 -1.30 -30.25
N PHE A 403 63.41 -1.10 -30.18
CA PHE A 403 62.54 -1.88 -29.30
C PHE A 403 62.50 -3.36 -29.70
N SER A 404 62.43 -3.67 -31.00
CA SER A 404 62.41 -5.06 -31.50
C SER A 404 63.68 -5.84 -31.14
N LYS A 405 64.82 -5.15 -31.04
CA LYS A 405 66.14 -5.71 -30.68
C LYS A 405 66.39 -5.80 -29.17
N SER A 406 65.54 -5.20 -28.33
CA SER A 406 65.81 -5.03 -26.90
C SER A 406 65.70 -6.33 -26.08
N LYS A 407 64.62 -7.10 -26.26
CA LYS A 407 64.35 -8.38 -25.60
C LYS A 407 63.52 -9.27 -26.51
N LYS A 408 63.49 -10.57 -26.21
CA LYS A 408 62.62 -11.53 -26.92
C LYS A 408 61.16 -11.13 -26.74
N SER A 409 60.45 -10.89 -27.84
CA SER A 409 59.05 -10.44 -27.81
C SER A 409 58.15 -11.47 -27.10
N PRO A 410 57.46 -11.08 -26.00
CA PRO A 410 56.49 -11.92 -25.31
C PRO A 410 55.16 -12.07 -26.07
N ILE A 411 54.98 -11.30 -27.16
CA ILE A 411 53.81 -11.33 -28.05
C ILE A 411 54.12 -11.96 -29.42
N GLY A 412 55.37 -12.41 -29.64
CA GLY A 412 55.86 -12.85 -30.94
C GLY A 412 56.23 -11.67 -31.86
N TYR A 413 56.90 -11.97 -32.97
CA TYR A 413 57.35 -10.96 -33.96
C TYR A 413 56.44 -10.87 -35.20
N LEU A 414 55.55 -11.85 -35.42
CA LEU A 414 54.59 -11.80 -36.54
C LEU A 414 53.68 -10.56 -36.48
N VAL A 415 53.36 -10.09 -35.28
CA VAL A 415 52.55 -8.89 -35.04
C VAL A 415 53.34 -7.61 -35.32
N THR A 416 54.63 -7.59 -34.98
CA THR A 416 55.51 -6.44 -35.26
C THR A 416 55.79 -6.31 -36.75
N ASP A 417 55.87 -7.42 -37.49
CA ASP A 417 56.17 -7.44 -38.92
C ASP A 417 54.97 -6.97 -39.77
N VAL A 418 53.73 -7.21 -39.32
CA VAL A 418 52.50 -6.75 -40.02
C VAL A 418 52.25 -5.24 -39.83
N LEU A 419 52.78 -4.63 -38.77
CA LEU A 419 52.66 -3.18 -38.50
C LEU A 419 53.83 -2.35 -39.05
N MET A 420 54.90 -2.99 -39.53
CA MET A 420 56.06 -2.35 -40.17
C MET A 420 55.95 -2.30 -41.71
N ILE A 421 54.87 -2.86 -42.28
CA ILE A 421 54.46 -2.72 -43.69
C ILE A 421 53.37 -1.66 -43.74
#